data_AF-A0A7C4H0E2-F1
#
_entry.id   AF-A0A7C4H0E2-F1
#
_cell.length_a   1.000
_cell.length_b   1.000
_cell.length_c   1.000
_cell.angle_alpha   90.00
_cell.angle_beta   90.00
_cell.angle_gamma   90.00
#
_symmetry.space_group_name_H-M   'P 1'
#
loop_
_entity.id
_entity.type
_entity.pdbx_description
1 polymer ?
#
loop_
_entity_poly.entity_id
_entity_poly.type
_entity_poly.pdbx_seq_one_letter_code
_entity_poly.pdbx_strand_id
1 'polypeptide(L)'
;FLFPYALFTGLALSLFLLFLVLSFFFLVFLSMAITHMVKTGRFSKAFSIGEILGVIGRIGWGRYLAWLLVVFVLVAIVAGLNSIPYIGYIISVLVSPLILVFVARSAARLYSEAVKA
;
A
#
# COMPACT_ATOMS: atom_id res chain seq x y z
N PHE A 1 4.70 -41.66 -6.69
CA PHE A 1 5.48 -40.45 -7.02
C PHE A 1 4.68 -39.13 -7.05
N LEU A 2 3.33 -39.12 -7.07
CA LEU A 2 2.51 -37.88 -7.12
C LEU A 2 2.20 -37.25 -5.75
N PHE A 3 2.25 -38.03 -4.66
CA PHE A 3 1.95 -37.55 -3.30
C PHE A 3 2.75 -36.32 -2.84
N PRO A 4 4.07 -36.20 -3.11
CA PRO A 4 4.84 -35.02 -2.74
C PRO A 4 4.34 -33.76 -3.45
N TYR A 5 4.09 -33.84 -4.77
CA TYR A 5 3.66 -32.70 -5.58
C TYR A 5 2.28 -32.16 -5.18
N ALA A 6 1.33 -33.04 -4.84
CA ALA A 6 0.00 -32.64 -4.38
C ALA A 6 0.05 -31.90 -3.03
N LEU A 7 0.90 -32.35 -2.11
CA LEU A 7 1.12 -31.67 -0.82
C LEU A 7 1.80 -30.31 -1.01
N PHE A 8 2.85 -30.24 -1.85
CA PHE A 8 3.54 -28.98 -2.14
C PHE A 8 2.64 -27.96 -2.84
N THR A 9 1.81 -28.38 -3.79
CA THR A 9 0.88 -27.49 -4.51
C THR A 9 -0.26 -26.99 -3.60
N GLY A 10 -0.82 -27.87 -2.75
CA GLY A 10 -1.84 -27.47 -1.77
C GLY A 10 -1.30 -26.50 -0.72
N LEU A 11 -0.09 -26.74 -0.21
CA LEU A 11 0.58 -25.81 0.70
C LEU A 11 0.95 -24.49 0.02
N ALA A 12 1.45 -24.53 -1.22
CA ALA A 12 1.79 -23.32 -1.97
C ALA A 12 0.57 -22.44 -2.23
N LEU A 13 -0.56 -23.02 -2.63
CA LEU A 13 -1.79 -22.28 -2.89
C LEU A 13 -2.37 -21.68 -1.62
N SER A 14 -2.40 -22.43 -0.51
CA SER A 14 -2.90 -21.94 0.77
C SER A 14 -2.03 -20.80 1.34
N LEU A 15 -0.70 -20.93 1.27
CA LEU A 15 0.21 -19.85 1.65
C LEU A 15 0.04 -18.62 0.74
N PHE A 16 -0.07 -18.81 -0.57
CA PHE A 16 -0.28 -17.72 -1.51
C PHE A 16 -1.54 -16.91 -1.18
N LEU A 17 -2.66 -17.59 -0.92
CA LEU A 17 -3.91 -16.95 -0.51
C LEU A 17 -3.77 -16.18 0.80
N LEU A 18 -3.07 -16.76 1.79
CA LEU A 18 -2.79 -16.09 3.06
C LEU A 18 -1.98 -14.81 2.84
N PHE A 19 -0.90 -14.87 2.07
CA PHE A 19 -0.05 -13.71 1.75
C PHE A 19 -0.81 -12.65 0.96
N LEU A 20 -1.70 -13.04 0.05
CA LEU A 20 -2.52 -12.12 -0.74
C LEU A 20 -3.42 -11.27 0.18
N VAL A 21 -4.13 -11.94 1.10
CA VAL A 21 -4.99 -11.28 2.08
C VAL A 21 -4.16 -10.39 3.00
N LEU A 22 -3.06 -10.92 3.55
CA LEU A 22 -2.21 -10.18 4.47
C LEU A 22 -1.58 -8.94 3.82
N SER A 23 -1.14 -9.05 2.57
CA SER A 23 -0.57 -7.93 1.80
C SER A 23 -1.60 -6.82 1.60
N PHE A 24 -2.86 -7.17 1.36
CA PHE A 24 -3.94 -6.18 1.25
C PHE A 24 -4.15 -5.43 2.57
N PHE A 25 -4.20 -6.14 3.71
CA PHE A 25 -4.29 -5.50 5.02
C PHE A 25 -3.10 -4.58 5.30
N PHE A 26 -1.88 -5.01 4.98
CA PHE A 26 -0.70 -4.17 5.11
C PHE A 26 -0.76 -2.93 4.23
N LEU A 27 -1.22 -3.02 2.98
CA LEU A 27 -1.38 -1.86 2.08
C LEU A 27 -2.30 -0.79 2.70
N VAL A 28 -3.44 -1.24 3.23
CA VAL A 28 -4.43 -0.38 3.88
C VAL A 28 -3.88 0.21 5.18
N PHE A 29 -3.07 -0.52 5.94
CA PHE A 29 -2.58 -0.03 7.23
C PHE A 29 -1.31 0.83 7.12
N LEU A 30 -0.30 0.38 6.36
CA LEU A 30 1.02 1.02 6.29
C LEU A 30 0.96 2.43 5.74
N SER A 31 0.10 2.69 4.75
CA SER A 31 0.02 3.99 4.10
C SER A 31 -0.31 5.11 5.10
N MET A 32 -1.24 4.89 6.02
CA MET A 32 -1.52 5.82 7.11
C MET A 32 -0.55 5.71 8.28
N ALA A 33 -0.03 4.52 8.59
CA ALA A 33 1.00 4.33 9.62
C ALA A 33 2.26 5.17 9.35
N ILE A 34 2.77 5.13 8.11
CA ILE A 34 3.94 5.90 7.68
C ILE A 34 3.63 7.40 7.75
N THR A 35 2.46 7.81 7.26
CA THR A 35 2.07 9.24 7.30
C THR A 35 1.97 9.74 8.74
N HIS A 36 1.37 8.96 9.64
CA HIS A 36 1.26 9.27 11.07
C HIS A 36 2.63 9.37 11.74
N MET A 37 3.52 8.43 11.45
CA MET A 37 4.90 8.43 11.93
C MET A 37 5.65 9.70 11.51
N VAL A 38 5.56 10.06 10.23
CA VAL A 38 6.21 11.26 9.69
C VAL A 38 5.64 12.53 10.31
N LYS A 39 4.32 12.60 10.51
CA LYS A 39 3.65 13.78 11.09
C LYS A 39 3.88 13.94 12.59
N THR A 40 4.04 12.84 13.32
CA THR A 40 4.32 12.85 14.76
C THR A 40 5.80 12.92 15.10
N GLY A 41 6.69 12.68 14.12
CA GLY A 41 8.14 12.69 14.30
C GLY A 41 8.69 11.55 15.17
N ARG A 42 7.88 10.51 15.43
CA ARG A 42 8.27 9.38 16.30
C ARG A 42 8.08 8.06 15.57
N PHE A 43 9.16 7.31 15.37
CA PHE A 43 9.12 6.01 14.69
C PHE A 43 8.12 5.02 15.32
N SER A 44 8.09 4.96 16.66
CA SER A 44 7.16 4.10 17.41
C SER A 44 5.68 4.37 17.10
N LYS A 45 5.31 5.57 16.65
CA LYS A 45 3.92 5.91 16.28
C LYS A 45 3.43 5.21 15.00
N ALA A 46 4.33 4.65 14.18
CA ALA A 46 3.95 3.78 13.07
C ALA A 46 3.20 2.51 13.53
N PHE A 47 3.43 2.07 14.77
CA PHE A 47 2.80 0.86 15.33
C PHE A 47 1.64 1.19 16.27
N SER A 48 1.25 2.45 16.37
CA SER A 48 0.10 2.88 17.18
C SER A 48 -1.21 2.59 16.45
N ILE A 49 -1.56 1.29 16.34
CA ILE A 49 -2.69 0.78 15.54
C ILE A 49 -4.00 1.52 15.87
N GLY A 50 -4.30 1.72 17.15
CA GLY A 50 -5.51 2.42 17.58
C GLY A 50 -5.60 3.86 17.07
N GLU A 51 -4.48 4.60 17.09
CA GLU A 51 -4.43 5.97 16.58
C GLU A 51 -4.59 6.00 15.05
N ILE A 52 -3.94 5.08 14.34
CA ILE A 52 -3.99 4.97 12.88
C ILE A 52 -5.40 4.62 12.40
N LEU A 53 -6.04 3.63 13.03
CA LEU A 53 -7.43 3.28 12.74
C LEU A 53 -8.38 4.44 13.10
N GLY A 54 -8.09 5.19 14.16
CA GLY A 54 -8.82 6.41 14.50
C GLY A 54 -8.72 7.49 13.41
N VAL A 55 -7.52 7.73 12.88
CA VAL A 55 -7.30 8.65 11.76
C VAL A 55 -8.06 8.17 10.51
N ILE A 56 -7.95 6.90 10.15
CA ILE A 56 -8.70 6.32 9.01
C ILE A 56 -10.22 6.48 9.21
N GLY A 57 -10.71 6.24 10.43
CA GLY A 57 -12.11 6.45 10.79
C GLY A 57 -12.56 7.90 10.60
N ARG A 58 -11.73 8.87 10.98
CA ARG A 58 -12.00 10.32 10.78
C ARG A 58 -11.95 10.74 9.31
N ILE A 59 -11.07 10.13 8.50
CA ILE A 59 -11.07 10.33 7.04
C ILE A 59 -12.38 9.82 6.42
N GLY A 60 -12.94 8.76 7.00
CA GLY A 60 -14.05 7.99 6.46
C GLY A 60 -13.55 6.86 5.57
N TRP A 61 -13.96 5.63 5.90
CA TRP A 61 -13.52 4.41 5.21
C TRP A 61 -13.75 4.44 3.69
N GLY A 62 -14.91 4.94 3.24
CA GLY A 62 -15.20 5.04 1.80
C GLY A 62 -14.24 5.96 1.05
N ARG A 63 -13.97 7.16 1.61
CA ARG A 63 -13.03 8.13 1.02
C ARG A 63 -11.60 7.61 1.05
N TYR A 64 -11.23 6.92 2.12
CA TYR A 64 -9.92 6.30 2.27
C TYR A 64 -9.70 5.15 1.27
N LEU A 65 -10.66 4.24 1.13
CA LEU A 65 -10.60 3.15 0.16
C LEU A 65 -10.57 3.67 -1.28
N ALA A 66 -11.34 4.72 -1.59
CA ALA A 66 -11.29 5.37 -2.90
C ALA A 66 -9.90 5.96 -3.21
N TRP A 67 -9.27 6.63 -2.23
CA TRP A 67 -7.91 7.12 -2.38
C TRP A 67 -6.91 5.97 -2.60
N LEU A 68 -7.00 4.89 -1.80
CA LEU A 68 -6.16 3.70 -1.97
C LEU A 68 -6.33 3.07 -3.36
N LEU A 69 -7.55 3.00 -3.88
CA LEU A 69 -7.83 2.47 -5.21
C LEU A 69 -7.15 3.32 -6.30
N VAL A 70 -7.22 4.65 -6.20
CA VAL A 70 -6.53 5.55 -7.14
C VAL A 70 -5.02 5.33 -7.09
N VAL A 71 -4.43 5.26 -5.90
CA VAL A 71 -3.00 4.98 -5.73
C VAL A 71 -2.63 3.61 -6.31
N PHE A 72 -3.45 2.59 -6.05
CA PHE A 72 -3.24 1.25 -6.58
C PHE A 72 -3.23 1.23 -8.11
N VAL A 73 -4.19 1.90 -8.76
CA VAL A 73 -4.24 2.00 -10.23
C VAL A 73 -2.99 2.71 -10.78
N LEU A 74 -2.57 3.82 -10.17
CA LEU A 74 -1.36 4.54 -10.60
C LEU A 74 -0.10 3.67 -10.51
N VAL A 75 0.06 2.96 -9.39
CA VAL A 75 1.20 2.06 -9.19
C VAL A 75 1.12 0.84 -10.12
N ALA A 76 -0.07 0.30 -10.38
CA ALA A 76 -0.26 -0.82 -11.30
C ALA A 76 0.09 -0.45 -12.76
N ILE A 77 -0.23 0.78 -13.20
CA ILE A 77 0.16 1.28 -14.51
C ILE A 77 1.70 1.32 -14.63
N VAL A 78 2.39 1.87 -13.62
CA VAL A 78 3.85 1.90 -13.61
C VAL A 78 4.44 0.49 -13.54
N ALA A 79 3.85 -0.40 -12.74
CA ALA A 79 4.27 -1.79 -12.66
C ALA A 79 4.17 -2.48 -14.03
N GLY A 80 3.08 -2.24 -14.78
CA GLY A 80 2.87 -2.77 -16.12
C GLY A 80 3.91 -2.30 -17.15
N LEU A 81 4.51 -1.11 -16.97
CA LEU A 81 5.62 -0.67 -17.82
C LEU A 81 6.82 -1.61 -17.74
N ASN A 82 7.04 -2.29 -16.60
CA ASN A 82 8.14 -3.23 -16.43
C ASN A 82 7.99 -4.52 -17.27
N SER A 83 6.81 -4.76 -17.87
CA SER A 83 6.64 -5.85 -18.83
C SER A 83 7.36 -5.59 -20.16
N ILE A 84 7.76 -4.34 -20.44
CA ILE A 84 8.56 -3.98 -21.62
C ILE A 84 10.05 -4.04 -21.23
N PRO A 85 10.83 -5.00 -21.77
CA PRO A 85 12.24 -5.14 -21.42
C PRO A 85 13.05 -3.91 -21.84
N TYR A 86 14.04 -3.54 -21.02
CA TYR A 86 14.93 -2.38 -21.15
C TYR A 86 14.24 -1.01 -21.08
N ILE A 87 13.38 -0.67 -22.05
CA ILE A 87 12.74 0.65 -22.17
C ILE A 87 11.78 0.91 -21.01
N GLY A 88 10.98 -0.11 -20.66
CA GLY A 88 10.00 -0.02 -19.58
C GLY A 88 10.62 0.26 -18.21
N TYR A 89 11.82 -0.28 -17.97
CA TYR A 89 12.57 -0.03 -16.75
C TYR A 89 13.09 1.41 -16.68
N ILE A 90 13.66 1.93 -17.77
CA ILE A 90 14.15 3.32 -17.84
C ILE A 90 13.00 4.30 -17.57
N ILE A 91 11.87 4.11 -18.23
CA ILE A 91 10.68 4.96 -18.01
C ILE A 91 10.20 4.84 -16.56
N SER A 92 10.13 3.62 -16.02
CA SER A 92 9.72 3.39 -14.63
C SER A 92 10.61 4.11 -13.62
N VAL A 93 11.93 4.13 -13.81
CA VAL A 93 12.87 4.85 -12.93
C VAL A 93 12.64 6.36 -12.96
N LEU A 94 12.26 6.93 -14.10
CA LEU A 94 11.97 8.35 -14.22
C LEU A 94 10.60 8.74 -13.66
N VAL A 95 9.58 7.88 -13.85
CA VAL A 95 8.20 8.15 -13.43
C VAL A 95 7.97 7.84 -11.95
N SER A 96 8.68 6.86 -11.39
CA SER A 96 8.53 6.44 -9.99
C SER A 96 8.71 7.57 -8.96
N PRO A 97 9.73 8.45 -9.01
CA PRO A 97 9.84 9.56 -8.05
C PRO A 97 8.65 10.53 -8.16
N LEU A 98 8.12 10.77 -9.38
CA LEU A 98 6.95 11.62 -9.58
C LEU A 98 5.71 11.03 -8.89
N ILE A 99 5.46 9.74 -9.09
CA ILE A 99 4.35 9.02 -8.44
C ILE A 99 4.54 9.01 -6.92
N LEU A 100 5.75 8.76 -6.42
CA LEU A 100 6.03 8.71 -4.99
C LEU A 100 5.75 10.07 -4.31
N VAL A 101 6.17 11.18 -4.92
CA VAL A 101 5.87 12.54 -4.43
C VAL A 101 4.36 12.81 -4.44
N PHE A 102 3.65 12.39 -5.50
CA PHE A 102 2.20 12.55 -5.59
C PHE A 102 1.47 11.77 -4.49
N VAL A 103 1.82 10.49 -4.28
CA VAL A 103 1.25 9.64 -3.23
C VAL A 103 1.54 10.24 -1.85
N ALA A 104 2.77 10.64 -1.58
CA ALA A 104 3.15 11.25 -0.30
C ALA A 104 2.38 12.55 -0.02
N ARG A 105 2.24 13.44 -1.02
CA ARG A 105 1.49 14.69 -0.87
C ARG A 105 0.00 14.45 -0.69
N SER A 106 -0.60 13.54 -1.45
CA SER A 106 -2.02 13.22 -1.31
C SER A 106 -2.34 12.57 0.04
N ALA A 107 -1.50 11.63 0.50
CA ALA A 107 -1.61 11.04 1.84
C ALA A 107 -1.50 12.10 2.95
N ALA A 108 -0.51 12.99 2.86
CA ALA A 108 -0.31 14.05 3.85
C ALA A 108 -1.49 15.03 3.92
N ARG A 109 -2.12 15.36 2.78
CA ARG A 109 -3.34 16.18 2.74
C ARG A 109 -4.51 15.45 3.40
N LEU A 110 -4.77 14.20 3.00
CA LEU A 110 -5.86 13.40 3.53
C LEU A 110 -5.75 13.22 5.05
N TYR A 111 -4.55 12.95 5.54
CA TYR A 111 -4.25 12.90 6.97
C TYR A 111 -4.51 14.24 7.66
N SER A 112 -4.04 15.35 7.08
CA SER A 112 -4.20 16.67 7.68
C SER A 112 -5.66 17.12 7.79
N GLU A 113 -6.51 16.74 6.83
CA GLU A 113 -7.95 17.01 6.90
C GLU A 113 -8.60 16.26 8.06
N ALA A 114 -8.20 15.02 8.31
CA ALA A 114 -8.77 14.18 9.36
C ALA A 114 -8.29 14.53 10.78
N VAL A 115 -7.13 15.17 10.91
CA VAL A 115 -6.62 15.65 12.20
C VAL A 115 -7.10 17.07 12.52
N LYS A 116 -7.43 17.87 11.51
CA LYS A 116 -7.99 19.23 11.70
C LYS A 116 -9.50 19.25 11.96
N ALA A 117 -10.22 18.21 11.54
CA ALA A 117 -11.63 17.98 11.84
C ALA A 117 -11.82 17.41 13.24
#